data_AF-A0A8B3S716-F1
#
_entry.id   AF-A0A8B3S716-F1
#
_cell.length_a   1.000
_cell.length_b   1.000
_cell.length_c   1.000
_cell.angle_alpha   90.00
_cell.angle_beta   90.00
_cell.angle_gamma   90.00
#
_symmetry.space_group_name_H-M   'P 1'
#
loop_
_entity.id
_entity.type
_entity.pdbx_description
1 polymer ?
#
loop_
_entity_poly.entity_id
_entity_poly.type
_entity_poly.pdbx_seq_one_letter_code
_entity_poly.pdbx_strand_id
1 'polypeptide(L)'
;MVQIDTNKCTGCGVCVRICPDGFEVKEKKAVLKNSGAECIDKAVASCPVGAIISDSNLWWQSKPVMPARGGRRKRQGRGGGRRR
;
A
#
# COMPACT_ATOMS: atom_id res chain seq x y z
N MET A 1 1.24 12.99 -13.76
CA MET A 1 -0.16 12.93 -14.23
C MET A 1 -0.89 11.90 -13.38
N VAL A 2 -2.17 12.15 -13.03
CA VAL A 2 -2.98 11.27 -12.16
C VAL A 2 -4.25 10.91 -12.92
N GLN A 3 -4.61 9.63 -12.95
CA GLN A 3 -5.79 9.10 -13.62
C GLN A 3 -6.50 8.08 -12.73
N ILE A 4 -7.82 7.97 -12.87
CA ILE A 4 -8.64 7.02 -12.10
C ILE A 4 -9.30 6.05 -13.07
N ASP A 5 -9.08 4.76 -12.84
CA ASP A 5 -9.68 3.69 -13.60
C ASP A 5 -11.06 3.36 -13.03
N THR A 6 -12.12 3.82 -13.70
CA THR A 6 -13.50 3.67 -13.24
C THR A 6 -14.01 2.22 -13.29
N ASN A 7 -13.29 1.31 -13.97
CA ASN A 7 -13.64 -0.12 -13.98
C ASN A 7 -13.17 -0.83 -12.71
N LYS A 8 -12.00 -0.42 -12.17
CA LYS A 8 -11.45 -0.95 -10.92
C LYS A 8 -11.97 -0.20 -9.70
N CYS A 9 -12.34 1.08 -9.86
CA CYS A 9 -12.84 1.89 -8.77
C CYS A 9 -14.21 1.38 -8.29
N THR A 10 -14.25 0.85 -7.07
CA THR A 10 -15.47 0.38 -6.42
C THR A 10 -16.21 1.46 -5.64
N GLY A 11 -15.72 2.70 -5.64
CA GLY A 11 -16.34 3.79 -4.88
C GLY A 11 -16.12 3.74 -3.37
N CYS A 12 -15.05 3.09 -2.91
CA CYS A 12 -14.75 2.92 -1.48
C CYS A 12 -14.62 4.23 -0.68
N GLY A 13 -14.37 5.37 -1.34
CA GLY A 13 -14.28 6.69 -0.71
C GLY A 13 -13.03 6.94 0.14
N VAL A 14 -12.09 5.99 0.20
CA VAL A 14 -10.84 6.12 0.98
C VAL A 14 -9.97 7.27 0.47
N CYS A 15 -9.94 7.50 -0.84
CA CYS A 15 -9.18 8.60 -1.45
C CYS A 15 -9.64 9.99 -0.99
N VAL A 16 -10.95 10.22 -0.88
CA VAL A 16 -11.51 11.50 -0.39
C VAL A 16 -11.27 11.69 1.12
N ARG A 17 -11.23 10.60 1.89
CA ARG A 17 -10.89 10.66 3.33
C ARG A 17 -9.43 11.07 3.57
N ILE A 18 -8.54 10.72 2.65
CA ILE A 18 -7.11 11.03 2.74
C ILE A 18 -6.82 12.40 2.12
N CYS A 19 -7.48 12.70 1.00
CA CYS A 19 -7.20 13.87 0.20
C CYS A 19 -8.53 14.43 -0.35
N PRO A 20 -9.30 15.16 0.48
CA PRO A 20 -10.59 15.73 0.09
C PRO A 20 -10.45 16.86 -0.96
N ASP A 21 -9.30 17.53 -1.00
CA ASP A 21 -9.00 18.55 -2.01
C ASP A 21 -8.63 17.97 -3.37
N GLY A 22 -8.04 16.77 -3.39
CA GLY A 22 -7.56 16.11 -4.60
C GLY A 22 -8.61 15.22 -5.28
N PHE A 23 -9.42 14.51 -4.48
CA PHE A 23 -10.40 13.55 -4.97
C PHE A 23 -11.81 13.91 -4.49
N GLU A 24 -12.80 13.66 -5.34
CA GLU A 24 -14.22 13.81 -5.05
C GLU A 24 -14.92 12.47 -5.36
N VAL A 25 -16.00 12.10 -4.67
CA VAL A 25 -16.82 10.93 -5.05
C VAL A 25 -18.11 11.43 -5.66
N LYS A 26 -18.36 11.07 -6.92
CA LYS A 26 -19.66 11.26 -7.59
C LYS A 26 -20.21 9.92 -8.02
N GLU A 27 -21.49 9.68 -7.75
CA GLU A 27 -22.21 8.48 -8.22
C GLU A 27 -21.48 7.15 -7.91
N LYS A 28 -20.93 7.03 -6.70
CA LYS A 28 -20.15 5.85 -6.25
C LYS A 28 -18.85 5.61 -7.05
N LYS A 29 -18.31 6.62 -7.73
CA LYS A 29 -17.00 6.58 -8.41
C LYS A 29 -16.14 7.75 -7.94
N ALA A 30 -14.84 7.49 -7.77
CA ALA A 30 -13.90 8.55 -7.46
C ALA A 30 -13.60 9.36 -8.73
N VAL A 31 -13.64 10.68 -8.60
CA VAL A 31 -13.31 11.67 -9.64
C VAL A 31 -12.14 12.52 -9.15
N LEU A 32 -11.24 12.86 -10.05
CA LEU A 32 -10.07 13.68 -9.75
C LEU A 32 -10.47 15.16 -9.84
N LYS A 33 -10.31 15.89 -8.73
CA LYS A 33 -10.65 17.31 -8.62
C LYS A 33 -9.41 18.19 -8.79
N ASN A 34 -8.34 17.83 -8.09
CA ASN A 34 -7.06 18.54 -8.15
C ASN A 34 -5.90 17.54 -8.22
N SER A 35 -5.19 17.54 -9.34
CA SER A 35 -4.02 16.68 -9.59
C SER A 35 -2.73 17.17 -8.93
N GLY A 36 -2.73 18.35 -8.33
CA GLY A 36 -1.55 19.00 -7.74
C GLY A 36 -1.45 18.89 -6.22
N ALA A 37 -2.32 18.12 -5.56
CA ALA A 37 -2.29 17.97 -4.12
C ALA A 37 -1.21 16.96 -3.68
N GLU A 38 -0.39 17.33 -2.70
CA GLU A 38 0.64 16.46 -2.08
C GLU A 38 0.06 15.20 -1.39
N CYS A 39 -1.26 15.22 -1.09
CA CYS A 39 -1.94 14.09 -0.48
C CYS A 39 -2.32 12.97 -1.47
N ILE A 40 -2.10 13.17 -2.78
CA ILE A 40 -2.42 12.17 -3.80
C ILE A 40 -1.59 10.89 -3.60
N ASP A 41 -0.31 11.02 -3.27
CA ASP A 41 0.57 9.87 -3.06
C ASP A 41 0.08 8.95 -1.93
N LYS A 42 -0.44 9.55 -0.85
CA LYS A 42 -1.04 8.82 0.28
C LYS A 42 -2.36 8.14 -0.12
N ALA A 43 -3.17 8.82 -0.93
CA ALA A 43 -4.44 8.29 -1.43
C ALA A 43 -4.20 7.09 -2.38
N VAL A 44 -3.19 7.17 -3.24
CA VAL A 44 -2.78 6.10 -4.17
C VAL A 44 -2.31 4.87 -3.38
N ALA A 45 -1.43 5.06 -2.38
CA ALA A 45 -0.93 3.98 -1.53
C ALA A 45 -2.03 3.28 -0.71
N SER A 46 -3.11 4.00 -0.41
CA SER A 46 -4.22 3.47 0.39
C SER A 46 -5.33 2.86 -0.46
N CYS A 47 -5.25 2.92 -1.79
CA CYS A 47 -6.27 2.37 -2.67
C CYS A 47 -6.14 0.84 -2.71
N PRO A 48 -7.07 0.08 -2.11
CA PRO A 48 -6.94 -1.37 -1.97
C PRO A 48 -7.02 -2.13 -3.30
N VAL A 49 -7.67 -1.52 -4.29
CA VAL A 49 -7.89 -2.07 -5.64
C VAL A 49 -6.89 -1.53 -6.67
N GLY A 50 -6.00 -0.61 -6.28
CA GLY A 50 -5.06 0.03 -7.20
C GLY A 50 -5.75 0.72 -8.39
N ALA A 51 -6.91 1.35 -8.16
CA ALA A 51 -7.68 2.03 -9.22
C ALA A 51 -7.12 3.40 -9.60
N ILE A 52 -6.17 3.95 -8.82
CA ILE A 52 -5.59 5.27 -9.05
C ILE A 52 -4.20 5.09 -9.67
N ILE A 53 -4.02 5.61 -10.87
CA ILE A 53 -2.79 5.52 -11.66
C ILE A 53 -2.08 6.88 -11.56
N SER A 54 -0.93 6.91 -10.89
CA SER A 54 -0.06 8.08 -10.81
C SER A 54 1.40 7.67 -11.02
N ASP A 55 2.21 8.61 -11.51
CA ASP A 55 3.63 8.41 -11.80
C ASP A 55 4.44 7.97 -10.57
N SER A 56 4.06 8.45 -9.38
CA SER A 56 4.68 8.10 -8.09
C SER A 56 4.56 6.63 -7.71
N ASN A 57 3.71 5.86 -8.39
CA ASN A 57 3.45 4.45 -8.08
C ASN A 57 4.37 3.48 -8.86
N LEU A 58 5.37 3.97 -9.60
CA LEU A 58 6.47 3.15 -10.13
C LEU A 58 7.65 2.99 -9.16
N TRP A 59 7.50 3.38 -7.91
CA TRP A 59 8.50 3.14 -6.87
C TRP A 59 7.82 2.79 -5.54
N TRP A 60 7.98 1.53 -5.12
CA TRP A 60 7.63 0.90 -3.82
C TRP A 60 6.59 -0.23 -3.82
N GLN A 61 5.73 -0.43 -4.83
CA GLN A 61 4.93 -1.69 -4.90
C GLN A 61 5.80 -2.96 -5.05
N SER A 62 7.08 -2.79 -5.40
CA SER A 62 8.10 -3.84 -5.42
C SER A 62 8.95 -3.92 -4.14
N LYS A 63 8.60 -3.25 -3.05
CA LYS A 63 9.33 -3.43 -1.78
C LYS A 63 8.73 -4.64 -1.06
N PRO A 64 9.44 -5.78 -0.99
CA PRO A 64 9.02 -6.86 -0.12
C PRO A 64 8.92 -6.30 1.28
N VAL A 65 7.79 -6.58 1.94
CA VAL A 65 7.60 -6.33 3.37
C VAL A 65 8.84 -6.81 4.13
N MET A 66 9.61 -5.87 4.66
CA MET A 66 10.68 -6.11 5.62
C MET A 66 10.54 -4.99 6.65
N PRO A 67 10.93 -5.15 7.93
CA PRO A 67 11.34 -6.33 8.68
C PRO A 67 10.69 -6.38 10.09
N ALA A 68 10.57 -7.55 10.73
CA ALA A 68 10.57 -7.62 12.20
C ALA A 68 10.54 -9.05 12.77
N ARG A 69 11.62 -9.36 13.51
CA ARG A 69 11.61 -10.04 14.83
C ARG A 69 11.38 -11.56 14.85
N GLY A 70 12.42 -12.29 15.21
CA GLY A 70 12.29 -13.66 15.71
C GLY A 70 13.61 -14.41 15.79
N GLY A 71 14.52 -14.00 16.67
CA GLY A 71 15.78 -14.70 16.91
C GLY A 71 15.56 -16.15 17.37
N ARG A 72 16.32 -17.09 16.80
CA ARG A 72 16.47 -18.43 17.35
C ARG A 72 17.94 -18.75 17.56
N ARG A 73 18.53 -18.19 18.63
CA ARG A 73 19.74 -18.72 19.24
C ARG A 73 19.41 -20.11 19.84
N LYS A 74 19.45 -21.19 19.06
CA LYS A 74 19.54 -22.55 19.63
C LYS A 74 21.01 -22.83 19.98
N ARG A 75 21.45 -22.24 21.09
CA ARG A 75 22.59 -22.72 21.87
C ARG A 75 22.02 -23.65 22.94
N GLN A 76 22.61 -24.83 23.07
CA GLN A 76 22.51 -25.84 24.15
C GLN A 76 21.78 -27.14 23.79
N GLY A 77 22.60 -28.19 23.75
CA GLY A 77 22.23 -29.60 23.71
C GLY A 77 23.50 -30.44 23.83
N ARG A 78 24.17 -30.38 25.00
CA ARG A 78 25.20 -31.34 25.39
C ARG A 78 24.52 -32.72 25.48
N GLY A 79 24.86 -33.63 24.59
CA GLY A 79 24.45 -35.04 24.65
C GLY A 79 25.69 -35.92 24.52
N GLY A 80 26.26 -36.32 25.66
CA GLY A 80 27.37 -37.27 25.71
C GLY A 80 26.92 -38.64 25.23
N GLY A 81 27.45 -39.08 24.09
CA GLY A 81 27.30 -40.45 23.60
C GLY A 81 28.59 -41.22 23.84
N ARG A 82 28.65 -41.98 24.94
CA ARG A 82 29.60 -43.08 25.09
C ARG A 82 29.31 -44.08 23.96
N ARG A 83 30.27 -44.31 23.07
CA ARG A 83 30.27 -45.50 22.20
C ARG A 83 31.66 -46.12 22.28
N ARG A 84 31.66 -47.28 22.97
CA ARG A 84 32.61 -48.38 23.04
C ARG A 84 34.09 -48.08 22.78
#